data_AF-I6VNX7-F1
#
_entry.id   AF-I6VNX7-F1
#
_cell.length_a   1.000
_cell.length_b   1.000
_cell.length_c   1.000
_cell.angle_alpha   90.00
_cell.angle_beta   90.00
_cell.angle_gamma   90.00
#
_symmetry.space_group_name_H-M   'P 1'
#
loop_
_entity.id
_entity.type
_entity.pdbx_description
1 polymer ?
#
loop_
_entity_poly.entity_id
_entity_poly.type
_entity_poly.pdbx_seq_one_letter_code
_entity_poly.pdbx_strand_id
1 'polypeptide(L)'
;RVWNMRYRYWPNNKSRMYLLENTGDFVRANGLQEGDFIVIYSDVECNKYMIRGVKVRQAGPKSERQAGPKSEGNKRPGKSQRNQHAS
;
A
#
# COMPACT_ATOMS: atom_id res chain seq x y z
N ARG A 1 5.59 13.93 -7.43
CA ARG A 1 5.69 14.69 -6.15
C ARG A 1 7.17 14.91 -5.85
N VAL A 2 7.55 16.11 -5.42
CA VAL A 2 8.92 16.40 -4.94
C VAL A 2 8.97 16.11 -3.44
N TRP A 3 10.04 15.46 -2.97
CA TRP A 3 10.22 15.08 -1.58
C TRP A 3 11.36 15.89 -0.96
N ASN A 4 11.06 16.60 0.12
CA ASN A 4 12.07 17.33 0.89
C ASN A 4 12.64 16.38 1.95
N MET A 5 13.78 15.78 1.63
CA MET A 5 14.52 14.87 2.52
C MET A 5 15.86 15.51 2.89
N ARG A 6 16.43 15.14 4.03
CA ARG A 6 17.72 15.68 4.48
C ARG A 6 18.80 14.60 4.40
N TYR A 7 19.82 14.84 3.59
CA TYR A 7 21.02 14.02 3.54
C TYR A 7 22.05 14.54 4.55
N ARG A 8 22.54 13.66 5.43
CA ARG A 8 23.59 13.99 6.40
C ARG A 8 24.43 12.77 6.73
N TYR A 9 25.46 12.97 7.55
CA TYR A 9 26.19 11.86 8.16
C TYR A 9 26.31 12.01 9.67
N TRP A 10 26.49 10.88 10.34
CA TRP A 10 27.00 10.78 11.70
C TRP A 10 28.45 10.27 11.66
N PRO A 11 29.33 10.77 12.55
CA PRO A 11 30.63 10.15 12.77
C PRO A 11 30.45 8.69 13.21
N ASN A 12 31.24 7.78 12.65
CA ASN A 12 31.27 6.38 13.06
C ASN A 12 32.72 5.86 12.99
N ASN A 13 33.42 5.89 14.13
CA ASN A 13 34.86 5.62 14.22
C ASN A 13 35.66 6.49 13.23
N LYS A 14 36.47 5.87 12.36
CA LYS A 14 37.22 6.55 11.30
C LYS A 14 36.42 6.75 9.99
N SER A 15 35.11 6.47 10.00
CA SER A 15 34.23 6.56 8.82
C SER A 15 32.97 7.38 9.13
N ARG A 16 31.98 7.30 8.23
CA ARG A 16 30.71 8.02 8.27
C ARG A 16 29.55 7.05 8.04
N MET A 17 28.50 7.17 8.83
CA MET A 17 27.20 6.56 8.53
C MET A 17 26.33 7.63 7.88
N TYR A 18 25.79 7.35 6.69
CA TYR A 18 24.94 8.29 5.96
C TYR A 18 23.47 8.06 6.28
N LEU A 19 22.75 9.15 6.51
CA LEU A 19 21.33 9.14 6.79
C LEU A 19 20.59 9.95 5.74
N LEU A 20 19.46 9.41 5.31
CA LEU A 20 18.43 10.16 4.59
C LEU A 20 17.26 10.35 5.56
N GLU A 21 17.22 11.50 6.20
CA GLU A 21 16.20 11.87 7.17
C GLU A 21 14.92 12.36 6.46
N ASN A 22 13.82 12.39 7.19
CA ASN A 22 12.51 12.90 6.75
C ASN A 22 11.89 12.08 5.59
N THR A 23 12.21 10.79 5.51
CA THR A 23 11.68 9.86 4.49
C THR A 23 10.28 9.34 4.79
N GLY A 24 9.74 9.59 5.99
CA GLY A 24 8.48 9.01 6.46
C GLY A 24 7.27 9.27 5.55
N ASP A 25 7.17 10.49 4.98
CA ASP A 25 6.08 10.81 4.06
C ASP A 25 6.19 10.06 2.73
N PHE A 26 7.41 9.89 2.24
CA PHE A 26 7.68 9.10 1.04
C PHE A 26 7.34 7.62 1.26
N VAL A 27 7.79 7.05 2.38
CA VAL A 27 7.55 5.65 2.74
C VAL A 27 6.05 5.38 2.87
N ARG A 28 5.32 6.23 3.59
CA ARG A 28 3.86 6.10 3.77
C ARG A 28 3.10 6.27 2.46
N ALA A 29 3.43 7.27 1.66
CA ALA A 29 2.73 7.51 0.39
C ALA A 29 2.93 6.39 -0.64
N ASN A 30 4.07 5.70 -0.60
CA ASN A 30 4.34 4.55 -1.46
C ASN A 30 3.94 3.22 -0.80
N GLY A 31 3.58 3.23 0.49
CA GLY A 31 3.25 2.04 1.27
C GLY A 31 4.40 1.03 1.30
N LEU A 32 5.64 1.52 1.44
CA LEU A 32 6.83 0.67 1.49
C LEU A 32 6.97 0.06 2.88
N GLN A 33 7.43 -1.18 2.91
CA GLN A 33 7.70 -1.95 4.13
C GLN A 33 9.14 -2.48 4.13
N GLU A 34 9.54 -3.09 5.23
CA GLU A 34 10.80 -3.83 5.28
C GLU A 34 10.83 -4.90 4.18
N GLY A 35 11.95 -4.98 3.47
CA GLY A 35 12.12 -5.87 2.31
C GLY A 35 11.73 -5.25 0.97
N ASP A 36 11.05 -4.10 0.95
CA ASP A 36 10.89 -3.29 -0.25
C ASP A 36 12.17 -2.49 -0.55
N PHE A 37 12.31 -2.06 -1.80
CA PHE A 37 13.48 -1.29 -2.24
C PHE A 37 13.14 0.17 -2.50
N ILE A 38 14.16 1.02 -2.35
CA ILE A 38 14.18 2.35 -2.94
C ILE A 38 15.27 2.38 -4.03
N VAL A 39 14.99 3.11 -5.11
CA VAL A 39 15.94 3.35 -6.20
C VAL A 39 16.09 4.85 -6.37
N ILE A 40 17.32 5.33 -6.36
CA ILE A 40 17.66 6.74 -6.55
C ILE A 40 18.41 6.87 -7.87
N TYR A 41 17.90 7.72 -8.75
CA TYR A 41 18.53 8.08 -10.01
C TYR A 41 19.09 9.49 -9.90
N SER A 42 20.29 9.71 -10.46
CA SER A 42 20.86 11.03 -10.68
C SER A 42 20.65 11.43 -12.13
N ASP A 43 20.01 12.57 -12.35
CA ASP A 43 20.01 13.24 -13.64
C ASP A 43 21.25 14.14 -13.72
N VAL A 44 22.17 13.79 -14.61
CA VAL A 44 23.47 14.45 -14.77
C VAL A 44 23.33 15.80 -15.46
N GLU A 45 22.32 15.99 -16.31
CA GLU A 45 22.13 17.23 -17.05
C GLU A 45 21.60 18.34 -16.16
N CYS A 46 20.63 18.01 -15.29
CA CYS A 46 19.99 19.00 -14.43
C CYS A 46 20.44 18.96 -12.96
N ASN A 47 21.37 18.06 -12.60
CA ASN A 47 21.83 17.83 -11.22
C ASN A 47 20.67 17.61 -10.23
N LYS A 48 19.62 16.92 -10.69
CA LYS A 48 18.45 16.57 -9.85
C LYS A 48 18.43 15.08 -9.58
N TYR A 49 17.71 14.72 -8.54
CA TYR A 49 17.52 13.33 -8.15
C TYR A 49 16.05 12.92 -8.29
N MET A 50 15.84 11.70 -8.78
CA MET A 50 14.55 11.04 -8.77
C MET A 50 14.61 9.83 -7.83
N ILE A 51 13.63 9.70 -6.95
CA ILE A 51 13.51 8.56 -6.04
C ILE A 51 12.24 7.76 -6.33
N ARG A 52 12.36 6.44 -6.39
CA ARG A 52 11.25 5.49 -6.61
C ARG A 52 11.22 4.42 -5.53
N GLY A 53 10.02 4.08 -5.05
CA GLY A 53 9.77 2.90 -4.23
C GLY A 53 9.42 1.68 -5.10
N VAL A 54 9.99 0.52 -4.79
CA VAL A 54 9.78 -0.74 -5.50
C VAL A 54 9.28 -1.78 -4.51
N LYS A 55 8.04 -2.23 -4.70
CA LYS A 55 7.43 -3.27 -3.86
C LYS A 55 7.88 -4.65 -4.31
N VAL A 56 8.42 -5.43 -3.38
CA VAL A 56 8.72 -6.83 -3.62
C VAL A 56 7.60 -7.64 -3.02
N ARG A 57 6.75 -8.21 -3.88
CA ARG A 57 5.81 -9.21 -3.42
C ARG A 57 6.62 -10.41 -2.95
N GLN A 58 6.60 -10.71 -1.66
CA GLN A 58 6.96 -12.04 -1.22
C GLN A 58 6.01 -13.01 -1.95
N ALA A 59 6.58 -13.96 -2.69
CA ALA A 59 5.83 -15.06 -3.25
C ALA A 59 5.44 -16.03 -2.11
N GLY A 60 4.61 -15.54 -1.17
CA GLY A 60 3.86 -16.40 -0.28
C GLY A 60 2.68 -17.01 -1.04
N PRO A 61 2.20 -18.21 -0.66
CA PRO A 61 1.09 -18.85 -1.34
C PRO A 61 -0.07 -17.88 -1.39
N LYS A 62 -0.63 -17.69 -2.59
CA LYS A 62 -1.85 -16.92 -2.80
C LYS A 62 -2.89 -17.52 -1.85
N SER A 63 -3.24 -16.83 -0.75
CA SER A 63 -4.48 -17.18 -0.08
C SER A 63 -5.57 -16.80 -1.07
N GLU A 64 -6.17 -17.85 -1.61
CA GLU A 64 -7.33 -17.81 -2.45
C GLU A 64 -8.42 -17.06 -1.69
N ARG A 65 -8.55 -15.75 -1.95
CA ARG A 65 -9.78 -15.05 -1.63
C ARG A 65 -10.81 -15.60 -2.59
N GLN A 66 -11.47 -16.67 -2.13
CA GLN A 66 -12.71 -17.19 -2.66
C GLN A 66 -13.58 -16.01 -3.09
N ALA A 67 -13.93 -16.00 -4.37
CA ALA A 67 -15.03 -15.21 -4.87
C ALA A 67 -16.27 -15.63 -4.07
N GLY A 68 -16.73 -14.76 -3.16
CA GLY A 68 -18.01 -14.94 -2.50
C GLY A 68 -19.11 -15.05 -3.57
N PRO A 69 -20.02 -16.03 -3.48
CA PRO A 69 -21.06 -16.21 -4.48
C PRO A 69 -21.98 -14.97 -4.49
N LYS A 70 -22.24 -14.46 -5.69
CA LYS A 70 -23.25 -13.43 -5.94
C LYS A 70 -24.61 -13.99 -5.51
N SER A 71 -25.26 -13.34 -4.55
CA SER A 71 -26.65 -13.62 -4.20
C SER A 71 -27.58 -13.10 -5.30
N GLU A 72 -27.99 -13.99 -6.20
CA GLU A 72 -29.11 -13.79 -7.12
C GLU A 72 -30.42 -13.77 -6.33
N GLY A 73 -30.93 -12.57 -6.06
CA GLY A 73 -32.27 -12.37 -5.53
C GLY A 73 -33.31 -12.64 -6.63
N ASN A 74 -33.84 -13.86 -6.69
CA ASN A 74 -34.98 -14.18 -7.56
C ASN A 74 -36.33 -14.00 -6.83
N LYS A 75 -37.32 -13.59 -7.62
CA LYS A 75 -38.62 -13.03 -7.24
C LYS A 75 -39.61 -14.06 -6.62
N ARG A 76 -40.50 -13.49 -5.78
CA ARG A 76 -41.76 -13.93 -5.11
C ARG A 76 -42.73 -14.75 -6.04
N PRO A 77 -43.83 -15.42 -5.57
CA PRO A 77 -44.67 -15.08 -4.40
C PRO A 77 -45.31 -16.23 -3.58
N GLY A 78 -45.51 -16.02 -2.28
CA GLY A 78 -46.35 -16.85 -1.40
C GLY A 78 -47.66 -16.15 -1.04
N LYS A 79 -48.78 -16.82 -1.31
CA LYS A 79 -50.17 -16.35 -1.13
C LYS A 79 -50.47 -15.96 0.32
N SER A 80 -51.06 -14.78 0.50
CA SER A 80 -51.62 -14.33 1.78
C SER A 80 -53.02 -14.91 1.94
N GLN A 81 -53.21 -15.75 2.96
CA GLN A 81 -54.51 -16.30 3.31
C GLN A 81 -55.08 -15.52 4.51
N ARG A 82 -56.22 -14.90 4.25
CA ARG A 82 -57.08 -14.13 5.16
C ARG A 82 -57.72 -15.06 6.19
N ASN A 83 -57.73 -14.68 7.46
CA ASN A 83 -58.88 -14.89 8.35
C ASN A 83 -58.80 -14.01 9.60
N GLN A 84 -59.82 -13.15 9.77
CA GLN A 84 -60.06 -12.38 10.98
C GLN A 84 -61.06 -13.16 11.85
N HIS A 85 -60.76 -13.25 13.14
CA HIS A 85 -61.61 -13.86 14.15
C HIS A 85 -62.80 -12.97 14.49
N ALA A 86 -63.96 -13.60 14.65
CA ALA A 86 -65.14 -13.06 15.30
C ALA A 86 -65.18 -13.55 16.76
N SER A 87 -65.33 -12.61 17.69
CA SER A 87 -66.08 -12.66 18.97
C SER A 87 -65.72 -11.43 19.78
#